data_AF-A0A528N004-F1
#
_entry.id   AF-A0A528N004-F1
#
_cell.length_a   1.000
_cell.length_b   1.000
_cell.length_c   1.000
_cell.angle_alpha   90.00
_cell.angle_beta   90.00
_cell.angle_gamma   90.00
#
_symmetry.space_group_name_H-M   'P 1'
#
loop_
_entity.id
_entity.type
_entity.pdbx_description
1 polymer ?
#
loop_
_entity_poly.entity_id
_entity_poly.type
_entity_poly.pdbx_seq_one_letter_code
_entity_poly.pdbx_strand_id
1 'polypeptide(L)'
;MRASDLLKPRPEGLYCPPGDFFIDPVRPVSRALITHGHSDHARSGHRSVLATQQTLDIMGLRYGEDFAETTQAATVGETIDINGVSVTFHPAGHVLGSAQIVVEHQGLRIVAS
;
A
#
# COMPACT_ATOMS: atom_id res chain seq x y z
N MET A 1 9.95 5.15 -19.90
CA MET A 1 8.80 4.56 -19.19
C MET A 1 7.71 5.60 -19.11
N ARG A 2 6.44 5.26 -19.38
CA ARG A 2 5.29 6.13 -19.14
C ARG A 2 4.81 5.95 -17.70
N ALA A 3 4.14 6.95 -17.13
CA ALA A 3 3.57 6.86 -15.77
C ALA A 3 2.68 5.60 -15.59
N SER A 4 1.88 5.28 -16.61
CA SER A 4 0.99 4.12 -16.66
C SER A 4 1.69 2.76 -16.66
N ASP A 5 2.99 2.73 -17.01
CA ASP A 5 3.77 1.50 -16.98
C ASP A 5 4.15 1.14 -15.53
N LEU A 6 4.22 2.14 -14.65
CA LEU A 6 4.51 1.97 -13.22
C LEU A 6 3.25 1.89 -12.37
N LEU A 7 2.29 2.82 -12.53
CA LEU A 7 1.02 2.79 -11.82
C LEU A 7 -0.14 3.09 -12.78
N LYS A 8 -1.14 2.21 -12.79
CA LYS A 8 -2.34 2.38 -13.64
C LYS A 8 -3.62 2.03 -12.88
N PRO A 9 -4.74 2.73 -13.14
CA PRO A 9 -6.00 2.39 -12.55
C PRO A 9 -6.47 1.01 -13.04
N ARG A 10 -7.05 0.25 -12.12
CA ARG A 10 -7.82 -0.95 -12.37
C ARG A 10 -9.10 -0.92 -11.52
N PRO A 11 -10.11 -1.77 -11.80
CA PRO A 11 -11.34 -1.82 -10.99
C PRO A 11 -11.10 -2.10 -9.51
N GLU A 12 -10.01 -2.77 -9.15
CA GLU A 12 -9.64 -3.07 -7.77
C GLU A 12 -8.95 -1.90 -7.07
N GLY A 13 -8.26 -1.01 -7.80
CA GLY A 13 -7.46 0.09 -7.22
C GLY A 13 -6.31 0.54 -8.13
N LEU A 14 -5.34 1.27 -7.57
CA LEU A 14 -4.16 1.71 -8.32
C LEU A 14 -3.13 0.58 -8.36
N TYR A 15 -2.92 0.00 -9.54
CA TYR A 15 -2.09 -1.20 -9.72
C TYR A 15 -0.69 -0.87 -10.22
N CYS A 16 0.31 -1.51 -9.62
CA CYS A 16 1.70 -1.53 -10.06
C CYS A 16 2.01 -2.82 -10.83
N PRO A 17 2.06 -2.81 -12.18
CA PRO A 17 2.39 -4.02 -12.94
C PRO A 17 3.76 -4.63 -12.64
N PRO A 18 4.88 -3.86 -12.58
CA PRO A 18 6.19 -4.47 -12.31
C PRO A 18 6.32 -4.98 -10.87
N GLY A 19 5.67 -4.31 -9.90
CA GLY A 19 5.68 -4.69 -8.49
C GLY A 19 4.65 -5.77 -8.12
N ASP A 20 3.68 -6.02 -9.00
CA ASP A 20 2.49 -6.83 -8.77
C ASP A 20 1.82 -6.55 -7.40
N PHE A 21 1.48 -5.27 -7.18
CA PHE A 21 0.77 -4.82 -5.98
C PHE A 21 -0.25 -3.74 -6.31
N PHE A 22 -1.19 -3.53 -5.40
CA PHE A 22 -2.15 -2.43 -5.46
C PHE A 22 -1.93 -1.44 -4.32
N ILE A 23 -2.16 -0.17 -4.57
CA ILE A 23 -2.29 0.87 -3.55
C ILE A 23 -3.77 1.13 -3.31
N ASP A 24 -4.17 1.10 -2.04
CA ASP A 24 -5.54 1.30 -1.54
C ASP A 24 -6.63 0.57 -2.36
N PRO A 25 -6.50 -0.76 -2.54
CA PRO A 25 -7.49 -1.51 -3.28
C PRO A 25 -8.85 -1.56 -2.55
N VAL A 26 -9.92 -1.32 -3.29
CA VAL A 26 -11.31 -1.37 -2.81
C VAL A 26 -11.93 -2.78 -2.88
N ARG A 27 -11.15 -3.78 -3.32
CA ARG A 27 -11.53 -5.20 -3.41
C ARG A 27 -10.37 -6.10 -2.95
N PRO A 28 -10.62 -7.33 -2.48
CA PRO A 28 -9.58 -8.31 -2.16
C PRO A 28 -8.56 -8.48 -3.31
N VAL A 29 -7.27 -8.51 -2.95
CA VAL A 29 -6.14 -8.68 -3.88
C VAL A 29 -5.01 -9.44 -3.20
N SER A 30 -4.05 -9.93 -3.98
CA SER A 30 -2.89 -10.67 -3.47
C SER A 30 -1.97 -9.82 -2.59
N ARG A 31 -1.69 -8.57 -2.98
CA ARG A 31 -0.76 -7.67 -2.26
C ARG A 31 -1.31 -6.24 -2.27
N ALA A 32 -1.68 -5.75 -1.09
CA ALA A 32 -2.21 -4.41 -0.86
C ALA A 32 -1.22 -3.58 -0.07
N LEU A 33 -0.93 -2.38 -0.57
CA LEU A 33 -0.25 -1.33 0.17
C LEU A 33 -1.31 -0.31 0.59
N ILE A 34 -1.38 -0.02 1.88
CA ILE A 34 -2.43 0.85 2.42
C ILE A 34 -1.83 2.15 2.92
N THR A 35 -2.35 3.27 2.43
CA THR A 35 -1.89 4.62 2.80
C THR A 35 -2.31 5.00 4.23
N HIS A 36 -3.56 4.67 4.61
CA HIS A 36 -4.08 5.01 5.94
C HIS A 36 -5.36 4.23 6.31
N GLY A 37 -5.74 4.30 7.60
CA GLY A 37 -6.82 3.50 8.20
C GLY A 37 -8.25 3.97 7.95
N HIS A 38 -8.55 4.83 6.96
CA HIS A 38 -9.95 5.13 6.61
C HIS A 38 -10.58 3.94 5.86
N SER A 39 -11.89 3.75 6.04
CA SER A 39 -12.57 2.54 5.54
C SER A 39 -12.71 2.50 4.03
N ASP A 40 -12.62 3.63 3.34
CA ASP A 40 -12.56 3.73 1.88
C ASP A 40 -11.21 3.31 1.28
N HIS A 41 -10.13 3.31 2.07
CA HIS A 41 -8.78 2.87 1.67
C HIS A 41 -8.42 1.50 2.26
N ALA A 42 -8.51 1.36 3.59
CA ALA A 42 -8.17 0.15 4.32
C ALA A 42 -9.35 -0.85 4.34
N ARG A 43 -9.26 -1.90 3.52
CA ARG A 43 -10.23 -3.01 3.42
C ARG A 43 -9.62 -4.32 3.90
N SER A 44 -10.46 -5.25 4.34
CA SER A 44 -10.05 -6.62 4.72
C SER A 44 -10.14 -7.59 3.52
N GLY A 45 -9.60 -8.79 3.70
CA GLY A 45 -9.64 -9.89 2.74
C GLY A 45 -8.48 -9.91 1.75
N HIS A 46 -7.50 -9.02 1.88
CA HIS A 46 -6.27 -9.10 1.10
C HIS A 46 -5.39 -10.25 1.61
N ARG A 47 -4.62 -10.88 0.72
CA ARG A 47 -3.68 -11.92 1.15
C ARG A 47 -2.52 -11.31 1.94
N SER A 48 -1.84 -10.33 1.36
CA SER A 48 -0.73 -9.63 2.02
C SER A 48 -1.01 -8.14 2.13
N VAL A 49 -0.84 -7.56 3.33
CA VAL A 49 -1.00 -6.11 3.57
C VAL A 49 0.31 -5.50 4.07
N LEU A 50 0.75 -4.43 3.41
CA LEU A 50 1.89 -3.60 3.80
C LEU A 50 1.40 -2.19 4.14
N ALA A 51 1.61 -1.74 5.38
CA ALA A 51 1.23 -0.41 5.83
C ALA A 51 2.07 0.00 7.06
N THR A 52 1.93 1.24 7.52
CA THR A 52 2.49 1.62 8.83
C THR A 52 1.86 0.79 9.96
N GLN A 53 2.59 0.59 11.06
CA GLN A 53 2.09 -0.21 12.20
C GLN A 53 0.73 0.29 12.68
N GLN A 54 0.55 1.60 12.82
CA GLN A 54 -0.71 2.17 13.29
C GLN A 54 -1.87 1.92 12.31
N THR A 55 -1.60 1.90 11.01
CA THR A 55 -2.63 1.54 10.02
C THR A 55 -3.02 0.07 10.13
N LEU A 56 -2.05 -0.83 10.34
CA LEU A 56 -2.32 -2.26 10.58
C LEU A 56 -3.12 -2.46 11.87
N ASP A 57 -2.78 -1.75 12.95
CA ASP A 57 -3.51 -1.82 14.22
C ASP A 57 -4.97 -1.34 14.06
N ILE A 58 -5.18 -0.24 13.32
CA ILE A 58 -6.54 0.25 12.99
C ILE A 58 -7.32 -0.80 12.18
N MET A 59 -6.66 -1.48 11.22
CA MET A 59 -7.29 -2.55 10.45
C MET A 59 -7.67 -3.73 11.33
N GLY A 60 -6.78 -4.21 12.21
CA GLY A 60 -7.05 -5.30 13.15
C GLY A 60 -8.20 -4.98 14.11
N LEU A 61 -8.20 -3.78 14.71
CA LEU A 61 -9.28 -3.33 15.60
C LEU A 61 -10.65 -3.25 14.90
N ARG A 62 -10.67 -2.91 13.61
CA ARG A 62 -11.91 -2.72 12.85
C ARG A 62 -12.44 -4.02 12.26
N TYR A 63 -11.57 -4.85 11.71
CA TYR A 63 -11.95 -5.99 10.87
C TYR A 63 -11.63 -7.35 11.48
N GLY A 64 -10.97 -7.39 12.64
CA GLY A 64 -10.47 -8.61 13.27
C GLY A 64 -9.00 -8.86 12.92
N GLU A 65 -8.31 -9.64 13.75
CA GLU A 65 -6.89 -10.00 13.57
C GLU A 65 -6.64 -10.80 12.27
N ASP A 66 -7.69 -11.40 11.70
CA ASP A 66 -7.69 -12.18 10.45
C ASP A 66 -8.03 -11.33 9.20
N PHE A 67 -7.93 -10.00 9.28
CA PHE A 67 -8.23 -9.11 8.16
C PHE A 67 -7.36 -9.34 6.92
N ALA A 68 -6.20 -10.00 7.06
CA ALA A 68 -5.31 -10.43 6.00
C ALA A 68 -4.60 -11.75 6.36
N GLU A 69 -4.12 -12.52 5.36
CA GLU A 69 -3.34 -13.74 5.64
C GLU A 69 -1.96 -13.40 6.24
N THR A 70 -1.33 -12.32 5.77
CA THR A 70 -0.04 -11.84 6.28
C THR A 70 0.00 -10.32 6.32
N THR A 71 0.63 -9.75 7.34
CA THR A 71 0.87 -8.31 7.47
C THR A 71 2.36 -8.01 7.55
N GLN A 72 2.75 -6.85 7.02
CA GLN A 72 4.11 -6.32 7.14
C GLN A 72 4.02 -4.84 7.54
N ALA A 73 4.66 -4.49 8.64
CA ALA A 73 4.79 -3.09 9.05
C ALA A 73 5.87 -2.39 8.22
N ALA A 74 5.54 -1.25 7.64
CA ALA A 74 6.48 -0.36 6.97
C ALA A 74 7.12 0.59 7.99
N THR A 75 8.45 0.57 8.09
CA THR A 75 9.20 1.61 8.80
C THR A 75 9.27 2.86 7.93
N VAL A 76 8.88 4.01 8.47
CA VAL A 76 8.95 5.28 7.74
C VAL A 76 10.38 5.57 7.28
N GLY A 77 10.54 5.92 6.01
CA GLY A 77 11.84 6.21 5.38
C GLY A 77 12.65 4.98 4.98
N GLU A 78 12.23 3.77 5.35
CA GLU A 78 12.86 2.53 4.89
C GLU A 78 12.35 2.17 3.49
N THR A 79 13.27 1.73 2.62
CA THR A 79 12.94 1.29 1.27
C THR A 79 12.78 -0.22 1.23
N ILE A 80 11.62 -0.67 0.74
CA ILE A 80 11.28 -2.07 0.54
C ILE A 80 11.34 -2.36 -0.96
N ASP A 81 12.11 -3.38 -1.36
CA ASP A 81 12.07 -3.88 -2.74
C ASP A 81 10.89 -4.86 -2.90
N ILE A 82 10.04 -4.59 -3.87
CA ILE A 82 8.93 -5.46 -4.25
C ILE A 82 9.06 -5.76 -5.74
N ASN A 83 9.60 -6.95 -6.06
CA ASN A 83 9.81 -7.40 -7.44
C ASN A 83 10.65 -6.40 -8.27
N GLY A 84 11.67 -5.78 -7.68
CA GLY A 84 12.50 -4.77 -8.36
C GLY A 84 11.90 -3.36 -8.42
N VAL A 85 10.77 -3.12 -7.72
CA VAL A 85 10.18 -1.80 -7.51
C VAL A 85 10.48 -1.35 -6.09
N SER A 86 11.11 -0.19 -5.95
CA SER A 86 11.38 0.41 -4.65
C SER A 86 10.13 1.09 -4.11
N VAL A 87 9.76 0.76 -2.87
CA VAL A 87 8.62 1.33 -2.16
C VAL A 87 9.10 1.94 -0.85
N THR A 88 8.74 3.19 -0.59
CA THR A 88 9.09 3.89 0.65
C THR A 88 7.87 4.62 1.21
N PHE A 89 7.64 4.49 2.52
CA PHE A 89 6.54 5.16 3.21
C PHE A 89 7.05 6.44 3.89
N HIS A 90 6.34 7.55 3.71
CA HIS A 90 6.64 8.86 4.31
C HIS A 90 5.41 9.42 5.03
N PRO A 91 5.54 10.16 6.15
CA PRO A 91 4.38 10.66 6.88
C PRO A 91 3.52 11.57 6.00
N ALA A 92 2.21 11.32 5.93
CA ALA A 92 1.29 12.14 5.14
C ALA A 92 0.72 13.36 5.90
N GLY A 93 0.78 13.35 7.23
CA GLY A 93 0.24 14.42 8.07
C GLY A 93 -1.30 14.48 8.05
N HIS A 94 -1.98 13.38 7.73
CA HIS A 94 -3.45 13.33 7.61
C HIS A 94 -4.14 12.76 8.87
N VAL A 95 -4.06 11.45 9.09
CA VAL A 95 -4.55 10.75 10.29
C VAL A 95 -3.41 9.94 10.94
N LEU A 96 -3.63 9.39 12.14
CA LEU A 96 -2.65 8.53 12.80
C LEU A 96 -2.21 7.40 11.86
N GLY A 97 -0.90 7.25 11.68
CA GLY A 97 -0.32 6.23 10.80
C GLY A 97 -0.35 6.56 9.31
N SER A 98 -1.02 7.62 8.88
CA SER A 98 -1.13 7.95 7.44
C SER A 98 0.24 8.19 6.80
N ALA A 99 0.42 7.60 5.62
CA ALA A 99 1.66 7.69 4.88
C ALA A 99 1.42 7.86 3.37
N GLN A 100 2.25 8.71 2.77
CA GLN A 100 2.47 8.74 1.33
C GLN A 100 3.35 7.55 0.96
N ILE A 101 3.08 6.95 -0.19
CA ILE A 101 3.83 5.81 -0.72
C ILE A 101 4.58 6.30 -1.96
N VAL A 102 5.90 6.34 -1.86
CA VAL A 102 6.80 6.59 -2.99
C VAL A 102 7.05 5.26 -3.68
N VAL A 103 6.78 5.20 -4.98
CA VAL A 103 7.02 4.05 -5.84
C VAL A 103 8.04 4.45 -6.91
N GLU A 104 9.17 3.74 -6.96
CA GLU A 104 10.24 4.00 -7.93
C GLU A 104 10.60 2.76 -8.74
N HIS A 105 10.73 2.93 -10.05
CA HIS A 105 11.21 1.88 -10.93
C HIS A 105 11.89 2.47 -12.16
N GLN A 106 13.12 2.04 -12.45
CA GLN A 106 13.90 2.44 -13.63
C GLN A 106 13.95 3.97 -13.86
N GLY A 107 14.16 4.74 -12.79
CA GLY A 107 14.28 6.21 -12.84
C GLY A 107 12.96 6.97 -12.92
N LEU A 108 11.81 6.28 -12.94
CA LEU A 108 10.49 6.89 -12.79
C LEU A 108 10.04 6.79 -11.32
N ARG A 109 9.55 7.90 -10.77
CA ARG A 109 9.02 8.01 -9.40
C ARG A 109 7.59 8.54 -9.42
N ILE A 110 6.69 7.88 -8.70
CA ILE A 110 5.33 8.35 -8.44
C ILE A 110 5.09 8.34 -6.92
N VAL A 111 4.38 9.35 -6.41
CA VAL A 111 3.95 9.41 -5.01
C VAL A 111 2.43 9.28 -4.97
N ALA A 112 1.93 8.31 -4.23
CA ALA A 112 0.50 8.13 -3.94
C ALA A 112 0.22 8.46 -2.48
N SER A 113 -0.97 8.97 -2.18
CA SER A 113 -1.41 9.38 -0.83
C SER A 113 -2.89 9.16 -0.64
#